data_AF-A0A941RX86-F1
#
_entry.id   AF-A0A941RX86-F1
#
_cell.length_a   1.000
_cell.length_b   1.000
_cell.length_c   1.000
_cell.angle_alpha   90.00
_cell.angle_beta   90.00
_cell.angle_gamma   90.00
#
_symmetry.space_group_name_H-M   'P 1'
#
loop_
_entity.id
_entity.type
_entity.pdbx_description
1 polymer ?
#
loop_
_entity_poly.entity_id
_entity_poly.type
_entity_poly.pdbx_seq_one_letter_code
_entity_poly.pdbx_strand_id
1 'polypeptide(L)'
;MIQFDSIGDSQMLAGIEVHGSRYGAPTAPDESFLIYVLDETQGRITAAEMAPYSLFDRGEERWVTIKFDKPIPFPKNGWLVLDFRAGRTKGVFVSYDKGGGRQRSKIGLPGIAAKEVDFEGNWMIRALPSK
;
A
#
# COMPACT_ATOMS: atom_id res chain seq x y z
N MET A 1 0.11 6.05 -2.10
CA MET A 1 -0.96 5.32 -2.82
C MET A 1 -0.51 5.00 -4.22
N ILE A 2 -1.01 3.92 -4.82
CA ILE A 2 -0.66 3.48 -6.18
C ILE A 2 -1.91 3.01 -6.93
N GLN A 3 -2.00 3.33 -8.22
CA GLN A 3 -3.09 2.91 -9.09
C GLN A 3 -2.75 1.59 -9.82
N PHE A 4 -3.75 0.74 -9.96
CA PHE A 4 -3.69 -0.46 -10.80
C PHE A 4 -4.79 -0.40 -11.86
N ASP A 5 -4.45 -0.56 -13.15
CA ASP A 5 -5.46 -0.69 -14.22
C ASP A 5 -6.30 -1.96 -14.02
N SER A 6 -5.61 -3.04 -13.63
CA SER A 6 -6.18 -4.31 -13.17
C SER A 6 -5.19 -4.97 -12.21
N ILE A 7 -5.65 -5.94 -11.42
CA ILE A 7 -4.81 -6.72 -10.50
C ILE A 7 -4.56 -8.15 -10.99
N GLY A 8 -4.78 -8.41 -12.28
CA GLY A 8 -4.76 -9.73 -12.91
C GLY A 8 -6.12 -10.13 -13.48
N ASP A 9 -6.35 -11.44 -13.63
CA ASP A 9 -7.58 -12.00 -14.20
C ASP A 9 -8.77 -12.00 -13.21
N SER A 10 -8.47 -11.95 -11.90
CA SER A 10 -9.44 -11.77 -10.82
C SER A 10 -9.57 -10.30 -10.45
N GLN A 11 -10.79 -9.84 -10.17
CA GLN A 11 -11.05 -8.53 -9.55
C GLN A 11 -11.20 -8.63 -8.03
N MET A 12 -10.72 -9.72 -7.44
CA MET A 12 -10.68 -9.91 -5.99
C MET A 12 -9.24 -9.84 -5.51
N LEU A 13 -8.94 -8.93 -4.59
CA LEU A 13 -7.64 -8.75 -3.97
C LEU A 13 -7.54 -9.65 -2.73
N ALA A 14 -6.64 -10.63 -2.75
CA ALA A 14 -6.39 -11.54 -1.62
C ALA A 14 -5.31 -11.04 -0.65
N GLY A 15 -4.59 -9.99 -1.04
CA GLY A 15 -3.53 -9.41 -0.24
C GLY A 15 -2.67 -8.46 -1.06
N ILE A 16 -1.57 -8.02 -0.47
CA ILE A 16 -0.59 -7.13 -1.11
C ILE A 16 0.83 -7.56 -0.75
N GLU A 17 1.80 -7.14 -1.55
CA GLU A 17 3.21 -7.13 -1.16
C GLU A 17 3.73 -5.70 -1.12
N VAL A 18 4.53 -5.39 -0.12
CA VAL A 18 5.16 -4.08 0.04
C VAL A 18 6.65 -4.29 0.22
N HIS A 19 7.46 -3.64 -0.60
CA HIS A 19 8.90 -3.60 -0.36
C HIS A 19 9.24 -2.46 0.59
N GLY A 20 9.82 -2.77 1.74
CA GLY A 20 10.13 -1.76 2.73
C GLY A 20 10.60 -2.32 4.06
N SER A 21 10.83 -1.42 5.01
CA SER A 21 11.24 -1.75 6.36
C SER A 21 10.67 -0.75 7.36
N ARG A 22 10.50 -1.20 8.61
CA ARG A 22 10.07 -0.35 9.70
C ARG A 22 11.21 0.56 10.17
N TYR A 23 10.88 1.77 10.59
CA TYR A 23 11.78 2.66 11.32
C TYR A 23 11.24 3.00 12.71
N GLY A 24 12.06 3.70 13.50
CA GLY A 24 11.70 4.15 14.85
C GLY A 24 12.20 3.20 15.94
N ALA A 25 11.35 2.93 16.94
CA ALA A 25 11.71 2.14 18.13
C ALA A 25 12.22 0.72 17.77
N PRO A 26 13.08 0.08 18.59
CA PRO A 26 13.55 -1.29 18.31
C PRO A 26 12.41 -2.31 18.20
N THR A 27 11.45 -2.28 19.12
CA THR A 27 10.27 -3.16 19.11
C THR A 27 9.20 -2.59 18.18
N ALA A 28 8.50 -3.46 17.44
CA ALA A 28 7.34 -3.04 16.66
C ALA A 28 6.23 -2.54 17.60
N PRO A 29 5.51 -1.46 17.26
CA PRO A 29 4.35 -1.04 18.03
C PRO A 29 3.26 -2.13 17.95
N ASP A 30 2.53 -2.32 19.05
CA ASP A 30 1.33 -3.17 19.08
C ASP A 30 0.14 -2.41 18.47
N GLU A 31 0.28 -2.10 17.19
CA GLU A 31 -0.66 -1.33 16.40
C GLU A 31 -0.72 -1.87 14.97
N SER A 32 -1.84 -1.60 14.31
CA SER A 32 -2.03 -1.89 12.89
C SER A 32 -2.07 -0.61 12.06
N PHE A 33 -1.58 -0.71 10.83
CA PHE A 33 -1.80 0.29 9.80
C PHE A 33 -3.03 -0.06 8.95
N LEU A 34 -3.52 0.92 8.20
CA LEU A 34 -4.70 0.77 7.35
C LEU A 34 -4.30 0.61 5.89
N ILE A 35 -5.03 -0.26 5.21
CA ILE A 35 -4.94 -0.49 3.78
C ILE A 35 -6.30 -0.16 3.19
N TYR A 36 -6.40 0.89 2.38
CA TYR A 36 -7.65 1.26 1.72
C TYR A 36 -7.62 0.89 0.24
N VAL A 37 -8.77 0.47 -0.26
CA VAL A 37 -9.05 0.35 -1.69
C VAL A 37 -10.01 1.46 -2.09
N LEU A 38 -9.60 2.32 -3.00
CA LEU A 38 -10.44 3.38 -3.55
C LEU A 38 -10.90 3.06 -4.96
N ASP A 39 -12.03 3.65 -5.35
CA ASP A 39 -12.45 3.67 -6.76
C ASP A 39 -11.51 4.51 -7.62
N GLU A 40 -11.71 4.47 -8.94
CA GLU A 40 -10.86 5.15 -9.92
C GLU A 40 -10.75 6.67 -9.68
N THR A 41 -11.78 7.28 -9.09
CA THR A 41 -11.86 8.72 -8.84
C THR A 41 -11.16 9.16 -7.55
N GLN A 42 -10.72 8.20 -6.72
CA GLN A 42 -10.19 8.42 -5.36
C GLN A 42 -11.23 8.95 -4.35
N GLY A 43 -12.49 9.18 -4.78
CA GLY A 43 -13.53 9.81 -3.97
C GLY A 43 -14.23 8.87 -3.00
N ARG A 44 -14.15 7.55 -3.21
CA ARG A 44 -14.86 6.56 -2.40
C ARG A 44 -13.94 5.42 -1.96
N ILE A 45 -14.01 5.08 -0.67
CA ILE A 45 -13.44 3.85 -0.12
C ILE A 45 -14.39 2.71 -0.46
N THR A 46 -13.88 1.70 -1.16
CA THR A 46 -14.63 0.51 -1.57
C THR A 46 -14.35 -0.70 -0.68
N ALA A 47 -13.16 -0.74 -0.06
CA ALA A 47 -12.81 -1.70 0.97
C ALA A 47 -11.68 -1.14 1.87
N ALA A 48 -11.54 -1.71 3.07
CA ALA A 48 -10.47 -1.38 4.00
C ALA A 48 -10.05 -2.63 4.76
N GLU A 49 -8.74 -2.78 4.96
CA GLU A 49 -8.11 -3.85 5.72
C GLU A 49 -7.10 -3.27 6.71
N MET A 50 -6.73 -4.06 7.70
CA MET A 50 -5.72 -3.69 8.69
C MET A 50 -4.63 -4.76 8.76
N ALA A 51 -3.40 -4.32 8.96
CA ALA A 51 -2.27 -5.23 9.11
C ALA A 51 -1.32 -4.72 10.20
N PRO A 52 -0.75 -5.61 11.03
CA PRO A 52 0.09 -5.20 12.13
C PRO A 52 1.46 -4.72 11.64
N TYR A 53 2.02 -3.74 12.34
CA TYR A 53 3.37 -3.24 12.08
C TYR A 53 4.46 -4.31 12.25
N SER A 54 4.19 -5.35 13.04
CA SER A 54 5.10 -6.46 13.30
C SER A 54 5.43 -7.30 12.06
N LEU A 55 4.70 -7.14 10.95
CA LEU A 55 5.05 -7.77 9.67
C LEU A 55 6.35 -7.20 9.06
N PHE A 56 6.70 -5.95 9.40
CA PHE A 56 7.89 -5.28 8.91
C PHE A 56 9.00 -5.31 9.97
N ASP A 57 10.13 -5.93 9.62
CA ASP A 57 11.34 -5.83 10.42
C ASP A 57 11.89 -4.40 10.37
N ARG A 58 12.61 -4.03 11.44
CA ARG A 58 13.34 -2.76 11.49
C ARG A 58 14.71 -2.93 10.85
N GLY A 59 15.07 -2.02 9.94
CA GLY A 59 16.38 -2.02 9.29
C GLY A 59 16.28 -2.18 7.78
N GLU A 60 16.82 -3.26 7.24
CA GLU A 60 16.89 -3.49 5.80
C GLU A 60 15.51 -3.77 5.19
N GLU A 61 15.24 -3.10 4.06
CA GLU A 61 14.04 -3.34 3.28
C GLU A 61 13.98 -4.73 2.63
N ARG A 62 12.79 -5.31 2.64
CA ARG A 62 12.47 -6.57 1.96
C ARG A 62 11.04 -6.56 1.47
N TRP A 63 10.70 -7.51 0.60
CA TRP A 63 9.30 -7.78 0.28
C TRP A 63 8.59 -8.41 1.48
N VAL A 64 7.51 -7.77 1.93
CA VAL A 64 6.62 -8.26 2.98
C VAL A 64 5.26 -8.57 2.38
N THR A 65 4.82 -9.81 2.51
CA THR A 65 3.50 -10.27 2.07
C THR A 65 2.48 -10.04 3.18
N ILE A 66 1.39 -9.34 2.86
CA ILE A 66 0.25 -9.11 3.74
C ILE A 66 -0.95 -9.82 3.10
N LYS A 67 -1.44 -10.88 3.75
CA LYS A 67 -2.63 -11.62 3.30
C LYS A 67 -3.86 -11.09 4.03
N PHE A 68 -4.96 -10.94 3.30
CA PHE A 68 -6.25 -10.63 3.91
C PHE A 68 -6.95 -11.90 4.34
N ASP A 69 -7.79 -11.82 5.38
CA ASP A 69 -8.54 -12.97 5.88
C ASP A 69 -9.50 -13.52 4.81
N LYS A 70 -10.04 -12.62 3.98
CA LYS A 70 -10.89 -12.94 2.83
C LYS A 70 -10.53 -12.03 1.65
N PRO A 71 -10.62 -12.51 0.40
CA PRO A 71 -10.47 -11.64 -0.75
C PRO A 71 -11.52 -10.52 -0.77
N ILE A 72 -11.10 -9.31 -1.11
CA ILE A 72 -11.96 -8.12 -1.20
C ILE A 72 -12.09 -7.65 -2.65
N PRO A 73 -13.24 -7.12 -3.09
CA PRO A 73 -13.37 -6.58 -4.44
C PRO A 73 -12.38 -5.43 -4.68
N PHE A 74 -11.73 -5.44 -5.84
CA PHE A 74 -10.85 -4.38 -6.29
C PHE A 74 -11.43 -3.73 -7.55
N PRO A 75 -11.70 -2.41 -7.56
CA PRO A 75 -12.21 -1.73 -8.74
C PRO A 75 -11.21 -1.76 -9.90
N LYS A 76 -11.70 -1.87 -11.14
CA LYS A 76 -10.91 -1.55 -12.33
C LYS A 76 -10.38 -0.11 -12.22
N ASN A 77 -9.10 0.11 -12.58
CA ASN A 77 -8.41 1.39 -12.38
C ASN A 77 -8.39 1.89 -10.92
N GLY A 78 -8.62 1.01 -9.96
CA GLY A 78 -8.68 1.33 -8.54
C GLY A 78 -7.34 1.71 -7.94
N TRP A 79 -7.40 2.28 -6.73
CA TRP A 79 -6.21 2.72 -6.00
C TRP A 79 -6.04 1.94 -4.72
N LEU A 80 -4.79 1.60 -4.41
CA LEU A 80 -4.38 1.06 -3.12
C LEU A 80 -3.68 2.15 -2.31
N VAL A 81 -4.13 2.35 -1.08
CA VAL A 81 -3.57 3.36 -0.16
C VAL A 81 -3.07 2.65 1.09
N LEU A 82 -1.81 2.91 1.47
CA LEU A 82 -1.24 2.47 2.74
C LEU A 82 -1.20 3.68 3.67
N ASP A 83 -1.96 3.63 4.75
CA ASP A 83 -1.93 4.61 5.83
C ASP A 83 -1.25 4.00 7.05
N PHE A 84 0.07 4.15 7.08
CA PHE A 84 0.86 3.76 8.24
C PHE A 84 0.53 4.63 9.46
N ARG A 85 -0.09 5.81 9.35
CA ARG A 85 -0.15 6.78 10.46
C ARG A 85 1.25 7.03 11.04
N ALA A 86 2.19 7.20 10.12
CA ALA A 86 3.60 7.37 10.43
C ALA A 86 3.83 8.62 11.28
N GLY A 87 4.78 8.52 12.21
CA GLY A 87 5.20 9.59 13.09
C GLY A 87 6.68 9.49 13.41
N ARG A 88 7.17 10.33 14.33
CA ARG A 88 8.62 10.41 14.62
C ARG A 88 9.24 9.07 15.06
N THR A 89 8.48 8.23 15.74
CA THR A 89 8.98 6.99 16.37
C THR A 89 8.40 5.71 15.76
N LYS A 90 7.60 5.81 14.68
CA LYS A 90 6.99 4.67 14.00
C LYS A 90 6.65 4.97 12.55
N GLY A 91 6.82 4.00 11.69
CA GLY A 91 6.45 4.06 10.29
C GLY A 91 7.18 2.99 9.48
N VAL A 92 6.84 2.90 8.20
CA VAL A 92 7.49 2.02 7.24
C VAL A 92 8.06 2.89 6.13
N PHE A 93 9.35 2.75 5.85
CA PHE A 93 9.91 3.24 4.60
C PHE A 93 9.47 2.29 3.50
N VAL A 94 8.77 2.81 2.50
CA VAL A 94 8.36 2.04 1.32
C VAL A 94 9.32 2.38 0.20
N SER A 95 9.93 1.36 -0.40
CA SER A 95 10.82 1.55 -1.54
C SER A 95 10.03 1.98 -2.77
N TYR A 96 10.73 2.58 -3.72
CA TYR A 96 10.18 2.93 -5.03
C TYR A 96 11.15 2.49 -6.13
N ASP A 97 10.62 2.14 -7.29
CA ASP A 97 11.38 1.75 -8.46
C ASP A 97 11.32 2.86 -9.52
N LYS A 98 12.49 3.24 -10.04
CA LYS A 98 12.68 4.27 -11.08
C LYS A 98 12.52 3.72 -12.51
N GLY A 99 12.19 2.43 -12.68
CA GLY A 99 11.96 1.83 -14.00
C GLY A 99 10.97 2.64 -14.85
N GLY A 100 11.29 2.84 -16.14
CA GLY A 100 10.69 3.80 -17.08
C GLY A 100 9.24 3.54 -17.53
N GLY A 101 8.35 3.19 -16.59
CA GLY A 101 6.92 3.04 -16.82
C GLY A 101 6.13 4.32 -16.57
N ARG A 102 4.81 4.25 -16.82
CA ARG A 102 3.87 5.33 -16.48
C ARG A 102 3.87 5.60 -14.97
N GLN A 103 3.79 6.86 -14.59
CA GLN A 103 3.62 7.27 -13.21
C GLN A 103 2.21 6.92 -12.70
N ARG A 104 2.16 6.10 -11.65
CA ARG A 104 0.91 5.59 -11.02
C ARG A 104 0.89 5.82 -9.51
N SER A 105 1.96 6.38 -8.97
CA SER A 105 2.14 6.61 -7.55
C SER A 105 1.85 8.05 -7.18
N LYS A 106 1.11 8.21 -6.08
CA LYS A 106 0.75 9.49 -5.48
C LYS A 106 0.95 9.46 -3.97
N ILE A 107 0.91 10.63 -3.35
CA ILE A 107 0.88 10.83 -1.90
C ILE A 107 -0.51 11.36 -1.54
N GLY A 108 -1.25 10.64 -0.71
CA GLY A 108 -2.61 11.01 -0.33
C GLY A 108 -3.28 9.95 0.55
N LEU A 109 -4.30 10.39 1.27
CA LEU A 109 -5.19 9.57 2.07
C LEU A 109 -6.64 9.74 1.56
N PRO A 110 -7.54 8.80 1.85
CA PRO A 110 -8.94 8.93 1.46
C PRO A 110 -9.54 10.27 1.94
N GLY A 111 -10.30 10.95 1.08
CA GLY A 111 -10.92 12.24 1.39
C GLY A 111 -9.97 13.44 1.35
N ILE A 112 -8.68 13.25 1.06
CA ILE A 112 -7.69 14.32 0.88
C ILE A 112 -7.23 14.31 -0.58
N ALA A 113 -7.15 15.48 -1.21
CA ALA A 113 -6.62 15.60 -2.57
C ALA A 113 -5.19 15.04 -2.65
N ALA A 114 -5.01 13.99 -3.46
CA ALA A 114 -3.72 13.36 -3.65
C ALA A 114 -2.76 14.27 -4.44
N LYS A 115 -1.49 14.25 -4.06
CA LYS A 115 -0.40 14.96 -4.74
C LYS A 115 0.46 13.97 -5.50
N GLU A 116 1.12 14.43 -6.56
CA GLU A 116 2.17 13.65 -7.19
C GLU A 116 3.31 13.39 -6.20
N VAL A 117 3.99 12.25 -6.36
CA VAL A 117 5.25 12.02 -5.64
C VAL A 117 6.35 12.93 -6.19
N ASP A 118 7.36 13.20 -5.38
CA ASP A 118 8.52 14.04 -5.71
C ASP A 118 9.70 13.27 -6.31
N PHE A 119 9.50 11.98 -6.61
CA PHE A 119 10.46 11.12 -7.26
C PHE A 119 9.93 10.58 -8.59
N GLU A 120 10.85 10.27 -9.50
CA GLU A 120 10.53 9.51 -10.71
C GLU A 120 10.36 8.03 -10.35
N GLY A 121 9.22 7.45 -10.71
CA GLY A 121 8.96 6.04 -10.50
C GLY A 121 7.79 5.74 -9.57
N ASN A 122 7.60 4.45 -9.27
CA ASN A 122 6.43 3.97 -8.55
C ASN A 122 6.79 3.34 -7.20
N TRP A 123 5.91 3.50 -6.21
CA TRP A 123 5.95 2.71 -4.99
C TRP A 123 6.04 1.23 -5.32
N MET A 124 6.94 0.52 -4.65
CA MET A 124 7.10 -0.93 -4.80
C MET A 124 6.03 -1.64 -3.98
N ILE A 125 4.80 -1.59 -4.50
CA ILE A 125 3.62 -2.25 -3.93
C ILE A 125 3.00 -3.10 -5.02
N ARG A 126 2.68 -4.35 -4.70
CA ARG A 126 2.04 -5.31 -5.61
C ARG A 126 0.68 -5.71 -5.06
N ALA A 127 -0.30 -5.82 -5.96
CA ALA A 127 -1.56 -6.46 -5.66
C ALA A 127 -1.43 -7.98 -5.80
N LEU A 128 -1.98 -8.74 -4.85
CA LEU A 128 -2.07 -10.19 -4.94
C LEU A 128 -3.52 -10.58 -5.25
N PRO A 129 -3.86 -10.91 -6.52
CA PRO A 129 -5.21 -11.34 -6.86
C PRO A 129 -5.54 -12.66 -6.18
N SER A 130 -6.83 -12.89 -5.90
CA SER A 130 -7.31 -14.24 -5.58
C SER A 130 -7.04 -15.17 -6.75
N LYS A 131 -6.74 -16.43 -6.43
CA LYS A 131 -6.79 -17.51 -7.43
C LYS A 131 -8.23 -17.74 -7.89
#